data_AF-A0A139BU43-F1
#
_entry.id   AF-A0A139BU43-F1
#
_cell.length_a   1.000
_cell.length_b   1.000
_cell.length_c   1.000
_cell.angle_alpha   90.00
_cell.angle_beta   90.00
_cell.angle_gamma   90.00
#
_symmetry.space_group_name_H-M   'P 1'
#
loop_
_entity.id
_entity.type
_entity.pdbx_description
1 polymer ?
#
loop_
_entity_poly.entity_id
_entity_poly.type
_entity_poly.pdbx_seq_one_letter_code
_entity_poly.pdbx_strand_id
1 'polypeptide(L)'
;MTNKVKIKLVTIGYLPHDFRIDKIKNWKSEVFQLIGNIENFSLRTDSDGERWDFSDSLISEQLPKNVDADFVIALVNVPIEDNWYTRLVGNNQIVFTFHEIKDILEDSHIPLANVVLRLLYAYALVYRQCGNRIPKLNESVEFTHDETRGCVFDMNGIKTDLPASCDKPQICDECQERLKNSLVSNDIIEQSKKEILSIRKEFYYRILEFVKKHPVWALLISSCYALILNIIASIITK
;
A
#
# COMPACT_ATOMS: atom_id res chain seq x y z
N MET A 1 5.20 16.65 -19.59
CA MET A 1 5.71 15.90 -18.43
C MET A 1 4.85 16.29 -17.24
N THR A 2 4.02 15.37 -16.76
CA THR A 2 3.27 15.54 -15.52
C THR A 2 4.26 15.56 -14.35
N ASN A 3 4.17 16.58 -13.49
CA ASN A 3 5.03 16.68 -12.33
C ASN A 3 4.75 15.48 -11.39
N LYS A 4 5.77 14.77 -10.91
CA LYS A 4 5.57 13.65 -9.97
C LYS A 4 5.24 14.19 -8.59
N VAL A 5 4.30 13.57 -7.89
CA VAL A 5 3.99 13.91 -6.50
C VAL A 5 5.21 13.58 -5.62
N LYS A 6 5.72 14.57 -4.88
CA LYS A 6 6.87 14.42 -3.98
C LYS A 6 6.40 13.92 -2.62
N ILE A 7 6.73 12.68 -2.26
CA ILE A 7 6.30 12.09 -0.99
C ILE A 7 7.51 11.88 -0.10
N LYS A 8 7.48 12.37 1.14
CA LYS A 8 8.43 11.94 2.17
C LYS A 8 7.81 10.76 2.91
N LEU A 9 8.51 9.64 2.91
CA LEU A 9 8.17 8.49 3.73
C LEU A 9 9.12 8.46 4.93
N VAL A 10 8.56 8.37 6.13
CA VAL A 10 9.31 8.27 7.39
C VAL A 10 8.80 7.10 8.21
N THR A 11 9.61 6.64 9.15
CA THR A 11 9.21 5.61 10.11
C THR A 11 9.37 6.16 11.52
N ILE A 12 8.52 5.73 12.45
CA ILE A 12 8.61 6.13 13.86
C ILE A 12 8.57 4.88 14.74
N GLY A 13 9.55 4.79 15.63
CA GLY A 13 9.69 3.68 16.56
C GLY A 13 10.24 2.41 15.91
N TYR A 14 9.82 1.27 16.45
CA TYR A 14 10.15 -0.04 15.92
C TYR A 14 9.14 -0.44 14.84
N LEU A 15 9.63 -1.02 13.75
CA LEU A 15 8.81 -1.60 12.67
C LEU A 15 8.87 -3.12 12.73
N PRO A 16 7.88 -3.83 12.15
CA PRO A 16 7.95 -5.28 11.99
C PRO A 16 9.29 -5.72 11.38
N HIS A 17 9.92 -6.75 11.95
CA HIS A 17 11.26 -7.20 11.56
C HIS A 17 11.33 -7.67 10.08
N ASP A 18 10.23 -8.23 9.58
CA ASP A 18 10.08 -8.71 8.22
C ASP A 18 9.72 -7.60 7.21
N PHE A 19 9.54 -6.35 7.67
CA PHE A 19 9.24 -5.22 6.80
C PHE A 19 10.41 -4.89 5.86
N ARG A 20 10.28 -5.31 4.60
CA ARG A 20 11.27 -5.09 3.55
C ARG A 20 11.17 -3.70 2.93
N ILE A 21 11.70 -2.70 3.64
CA ILE A 21 11.71 -1.29 3.21
C ILE A 21 12.37 -1.09 1.83
N ASP A 22 13.33 -1.93 1.46
CA ASP A 22 14.03 -1.86 0.17
C ASP A 22 13.09 -2.06 -1.02
N LYS A 23 12.01 -2.84 -0.86
CA LYS A 23 10.98 -3.01 -1.91
C LYS A 23 10.33 -1.66 -2.27
N ILE A 24 10.16 -0.78 -1.28
CA ILE A 24 9.60 0.55 -1.45
C ILE A 24 10.63 1.51 -2.04
N LYS A 25 11.87 1.51 -1.53
CA LYS A 25 12.96 2.37 -2.03
C LYS A 25 13.29 2.14 -3.50
N ASN A 26 13.23 0.88 -3.93
CA ASN A 26 13.53 0.49 -5.31
C ASN A 26 12.33 0.63 -6.25
N TRP A 27 11.14 0.92 -5.72
CA TRP A 27 9.95 1.11 -6.54
C TRP A 27 10.07 2.37 -7.40
N LYS A 28 9.80 2.23 -8.70
CA LYS A 28 9.79 3.34 -9.66
C LYS A 28 8.36 3.61 -10.08
N SER A 29 7.97 4.87 -9.99
CA SER A 29 6.64 5.34 -10.40
C SER A 29 6.77 6.60 -11.24
N GLU A 30 5.88 6.74 -12.22
CA GLU A 30 5.67 7.98 -12.97
C GLU A 30 4.62 8.90 -12.32
N VAL A 31 3.94 8.42 -11.27
CA VAL A 31 2.90 9.15 -10.53
C VAL A 31 3.49 9.91 -9.35
N PHE A 32 4.41 9.28 -8.62
CA PHE A 32 5.06 9.86 -7.45
C PHE A 32 6.57 9.60 -7.42
N GLN A 33 7.27 10.31 -6.55
CA GLN A 33 8.67 10.08 -6.21
C GLN A 33 8.87 10.21 -4.71
N LEU A 34 9.74 9.35 -4.15
CA LEU A 34 10.14 9.45 -2.75
C LEU A 34 11.28 10.45 -2.60
N ILE A 35 11.15 11.39 -1.67
CA ILE A 35 12.17 12.41 -1.41
C ILE A 35 13.11 11.97 -0.29
N GLY A 36 14.41 11.95 -0.62
CA GLY A 36 15.47 11.62 0.33
C GLY A 36 15.43 10.16 0.81
N ASN A 37 16.14 9.90 1.90
CA ASN A 37 16.11 8.59 2.55
C ASN A 37 14.87 8.45 3.43
N ILE A 38 14.43 7.20 3.62
CA ILE A 38 13.42 6.87 4.63
C ILE A 38 14.14 6.83 5.98
N GLU A 39 13.95 7.90 6.74
CA GLU A 39 14.55 8.10 8.07
C GLU A 39 13.67 7.44 9.14
N ASN A 40 14.31 6.92 10.19
CA ASN A 40 13.63 6.39 11.35
C ASN A 40 13.78 7.34 12.54
N PHE A 41 12.65 7.79 13.07
CA PHE A 41 12.56 8.62 14.27
C PHE A 41 12.24 7.74 15.48
N SER A 42 12.77 8.09 16.65
CA SER A 42 12.37 7.39 17.88
C SER A 42 11.00 7.86 18.33
N LEU A 43 10.12 6.93 18.73
CA LEU A 43 8.91 7.26 19.47
C LEU A 43 9.30 7.53 20.93
N ARG A 44 9.29 8.80 21.35
CA ARG A 44 9.83 9.25 22.66
C ARG A 44 8.74 9.67 23.66
N THR A 45 7.53 9.18 23.47
CA THR A 45 6.38 9.52 24.30
C THR A 45 5.57 8.27 24.59
N ASP A 46 4.84 8.30 25.70
CA ASP A 46 3.86 7.29 26.05
C ASP A 46 2.55 7.55 25.31
N SER A 47 1.74 6.50 25.13
CA SER A 47 0.40 6.59 24.56
C SER A 47 -0.53 7.44 25.44
N ASP A 48 -1.38 8.25 24.81
CA ASP A 48 -2.32 9.16 25.47
C ASP A 48 -3.80 8.73 25.33
N GLY A 49 -4.09 7.67 24.58
CA GLY A 49 -5.43 7.08 24.43
C GLY A 49 -5.76 5.96 25.42
N GLU A 50 -7.04 5.62 25.52
CA GLU A 50 -7.57 4.64 26.47
C GLU A 50 -7.10 3.20 26.21
N ARG A 51 -6.68 2.88 24.99
CA ARG A 51 -6.27 1.52 24.58
C ARG A 51 -4.82 1.48 24.13
N TRP A 52 -3.96 2.24 24.82
CA TRP A 52 -2.56 2.44 24.46
C TRP A 52 -2.37 3.03 23.05
N ASP A 53 -3.43 3.60 22.48
CA ASP A 53 -3.39 4.30 21.21
C ASP A 53 -2.77 5.68 21.35
N PHE A 54 -2.18 6.15 20.25
CA PHE A 54 -1.57 7.47 20.15
C PHE A 54 -2.53 8.39 19.38
N SER A 55 -2.88 9.52 19.98
CA SER A 55 -3.74 10.52 19.34
C SER A 55 -3.07 11.13 18.11
N ASP A 56 -3.90 11.66 17.20
CA ASP A 56 -3.43 12.37 16.00
C ASP A 56 -2.51 13.54 16.39
N SER A 57 -2.83 14.22 17.51
CA SER A 57 -2.03 15.34 18.03
C SER A 57 -0.63 14.89 18.48
N LEU A 58 -0.56 13.79 19.22
CA LEU A 58 0.68 13.25 19.75
C LEU A 58 1.59 12.73 18.64
N ILE A 59 1.03 12.03 17.64
CA ILE A 59 1.77 11.58 16.46
C ILE A 59 2.30 12.78 15.66
N SER A 60 1.45 13.78 15.41
CA SER A 60 1.82 14.98 14.64
C SER A 60 3.04 15.71 15.23
N GLU A 61 3.15 15.75 16.57
CA GLU A 61 4.30 16.35 17.26
C GLU A 61 5.62 15.62 17.03
N GLN A 62 5.58 14.31 16.79
CA GLN A 62 6.75 13.48 16.51
C GLN A 62 7.19 13.53 15.05
N LEU A 63 6.37 14.10 14.15
CA LEU A 63 6.67 14.18 12.73
C LEU A 63 7.61 15.33 12.37
N PRO A 64 8.49 15.14 11.36
CA PRO A 64 9.33 16.22 10.89
C PRO A 64 8.48 17.38 10.36
N LYS A 65 8.76 18.58 10.87
CA LYS A 65 8.16 19.83 10.41
C LYS A 65 9.00 20.38 9.25
N ASN A 66 8.37 21.03 8.28
CA ASN A 66 9.02 21.70 7.14
C ASN A 66 9.86 20.77 6.27
N VAL A 67 9.22 19.77 5.65
CA VAL A 67 9.85 18.87 4.69
C VAL A 67 9.70 19.42 3.26
N ASP A 68 10.74 19.35 2.43
CA ASP A 68 10.67 19.65 0.99
C ASP A 68 9.97 18.50 0.22
N ALA A 69 8.71 18.26 0.56
CA ALA A 69 7.82 17.28 -0.06
C ALA A 69 6.39 17.84 -0.11
N ASP A 70 5.58 17.31 -1.02
CA ASP A 70 4.17 17.69 -1.16
C ASP A 70 3.36 17.23 0.05
N PHE A 71 3.69 16.05 0.58
CA PHE A 71 3.15 15.51 1.83
C PHE A 71 4.07 14.45 2.45
N VAL A 72 3.78 14.08 3.71
CA VAL A 72 4.49 13.05 4.46
C VAL A 72 3.57 11.88 4.78
N ILE A 73 4.08 10.66 4.61
CA ILE A 73 3.49 9.45 5.20
C ILE A 73 4.44 8.93 6.27
N ALA A 74 3.92 8.73 7.47
CA ALA A 74 4.64 8.12 8.57
C ALA A 74 4.17 6.69 8.82
N LEU A 75 5.12 5.77 8.91
CA LEU A 75 4.85 4.37 9.24
C LEU A 75 5.18 4.12 10.70
N VAL A 76 4.23 3.59 11.45
CA VAL A 76 4.39 3.22 12.85
C VAL A 76 3.95 1.76 13.06
N ASN A 77 4.21 1.20 14.25
CA ASN A 77 3.76 -0.14 14.62
C ASN A 77 3.04 -0.16 15.98
N VAL A 78 2.43 0.97 16.33
CA VAL A 78 1.63 1.17 17.56
C VAL A 78 0.19 1.46 17.18
N PRO A 79 -0.80 1.13 18.01
CA PRO A 79 -2.18 1.55 17.76
C PRO A 79 -2.26 3.08 17.65
N ILE A 80 -3.06 3.56 16.72
CA ILE A 80 -3.34 4.98 16.52
C ILE A 80 -4.82 5.24 16.85
N GLU A 81 -5.17 6.51 17.04
CA GLU A 81 -6.50 6.98 17.44
C GLU A 81 -7.66 6.22 16.78
N ASP A 82 -8.69 5.89 17.57
CA ASP A 82 -9.86 5.05 17.25
C ASP A 82 -9.55 3.67 16.62
N ASN A 83 -8.31 3.17 16.76
CA ASN A 83 -7.86 1.92 16.17
C ASN A 83 -7.98 1.88 14.62
N TRP A 84 -7.82 3.02 13.95
CA TRP A 84 -7.66 3.03 12.50
C TRP A 84 -6.31 2.45 12.08
N TYR A 85 -6.18 2.04 10.81
CA TYR A 85 -4.87 1.69 10.26
C TYR A 85 -4.20 2.85 9.51
N THR A 86 -4.98 3.88 9.11
CA THR A 86 -4.45 5.11 8.53
C THR A 86 -5.28 6.30 8.95
N ARG A 87 -4.63 7.44 9.21
CA ARG A 87 -5.28 8.70 9.60
C ARG A 87 -4.56 9.91 9.03
N LEU A 88 -5.32 11.00 8.86
CA LEU A 88 -4.79 12.31 8.53
C LEU A 88 -4.47 13.05 9.83
N VAL A 89 -3.21 13.44 10.04
CA VAL A 89 -2.77 14.10 11.28
C VAL A 89 -2.49 15.61 11.11
N GLY A 90 -3.05 16.18 10.04
CA GLY A 90 -2.94 17.60 9.69
C GLY A 90 -1.71 17.95 8.84
N ASN A 91 -1.64 19.18 8.34
CA ASN A 91 -0.46 19.74 7.64
C ASN A 91 0.11 18.89 6.49
N ASN A 92 -0.74 18.25 5.67
CA ASN A 92 -0.32 17.29 4.65
C ASN A 92 0.50 16.12 5.21
N GLN A 93 0.12 15.62 6.38
CA GLN A 93 0.74 14.47 7.01
C GLN A 93 -0.31 13.38 7.22
N ILE A 94 0.11 12.16 6.92
CA ILE A 94 -0.66 10.94 7.05
C ILE A 94 0.14 10.00 7.95
N VAL A 95 -0.53 9.33 8.87
CA VAL A 95 0.03 8.20 9.61
C VAL A 95 -0.60 6.90 9.12
N PHE A 96 0.22 5.86 9.04
CA PHE A 96 -0.20 4.49 8.84
C PHE A 96 0.43 3.62 9.92
N THR A 97 -0.33 2.67 10.46
CA THR A 97 0.18 1.70 11.45
C THR A 97 0.16 0.27 10.93
N PHE A 98 1.23 -0.46 11.25
CA PHE A 98 1.30 -1.91 11.09
C PHE A 98 0.60 -2.67 12.23
N HIS A 99 0.14 -1.98 13.28
CA HIS A 99 -0.62 -2.60 14.37
C HIS A 99 -1.86 -3.34 13.82
N GLU A 100 -2.00 -4.62 14.15
CA GLU A 100 -2.96 -5.60 13.58
C GLU A 100 -2.79 -5.89 12.09
N ILE A 101 -2.44 -4.89 11.27
CA ILE A 101 -2.27 -5.04 9.82
C ILE A 101 -1.15 -6.01 9.47
N LYS A 102 -0.07 -6.03 10.27
CA LYS A 102 1.03 -6.97 10.10
C LYS A 102 0.50 -8.41 10.06
N ASP A 103 -0.22 -8.82 11.09
CA ASP A 103 -0.66 -10.21 11.26
C ASP A 103 -1.71 -10.58 10.20
N ILE A 104 -2.62 -9.64 9.86
CA ILE A 104 -3.61 -9.82 8.78
C ILE A 104 -2.93 -10.09 7.42
N LEU A 105 -1.88 -9.34 7.09
CA LEU A 105 -1.17 -9.50 5.83
C LEU A 105 -0.27 -10.74 5.83
N GLU A 106 0.36 -11.08 6.96
CA GLU A 106 1.14 -12.31 7.13
C GLU A 106 0.29 -13.56 6.95
N ASP A 107 -0.90 -13.61 7.56
CA ASP A 107 -1.87 -14.71 7.40
C ASP A 107 -2.28 -14.90 5.92
N SER A 108 -2.31 -13.78 5.18
CA SER A 108 -2.61 -13.74 3.75
C SER A 108 -1.36 -13.95 2.87
N HIS A 109 -0.19 -14.13 3.46
CA HIS A 109 1.11 -14.24 2.77
C HIS A 109 1.42 -13.03 1.85
N ILE A 110 0.96 -11.84 2.24
CA ILE A 110 1.16 -10.59 1.52
C ILE A 110 2.30 -9.81 2.17
N PRO A 111 3.33 -9.39 1.40
CA PRO A 111 4.40 -8.56 1.94
C PRO A 111 3.85 -7.22 2.48
N LEU A 112 4.31 -6.82 3.66
CA LEU A 112 3.98 -5.51 4.27
C LEU A 112 4.30 -4.30 3.37
N ALA A 113 5.28 -4.43 2.48
CA ALA A 113 5.57 -3.39 1.49
C ALA A 113 4.38 -3.12 0.54
N ASN A 114 3.51 -4.09 0.30
CA ASN A 114 2.39 -3.94 -0.64
C ASN A 114 1.36 -2.93 -0.14
N VAL A 115 1.03 -2.94 1.17
CA VAL A 115 0.09 -1.95 1.72
C VAL A 115 0.70 -0.55 1.67
N VAL A 116 2.00 -0.40 1.92
CA VAL A 116 2.66 0.91 1.80
C VAL A 116 2.65 1.41 0.36
N LEU A 117 2.96 0.55 -0.62
CA LEU A 117 2.88 0.91 -2.04
C LEU A 117 1.46 1.30 -2.44
N ARG A 118 0.44 0.53 -2.01
CA ARG A 118 -0.98 0.86 -2.21
C ARG A 118 -1.30 2.26 -1.67
N LEU A 119 -0.87 2.58 -0.45
CA LEU A 119 -1.09 3.88 0.19
C LEU A 119 -0.40 5.03 -0.55
N LEU A 120 0.82 4.82 -1.05
CA LEU A 120 1.53 5.83 -1.84
C LEU A 120 0.74 6.22 -3.09
N TYR A 121 0.15 5.25 -3.81
CA TYR A 121 -0.73 5.55 -4.94
C TYR A 121 -2.04 6.20 -4.52
N ALA A 122 -2.71 5.66 -3.50
CA ALA A 122 -3.98 6.20 -3.02
C ALA A 122 -3.82 7.68 -2.65
N TYR A 123 -2.84 8.03 -1.81
CA TYR A 123 -2.64 9.41 -1.38
C TYR A 123 -2.03 10.31 -2.44
N ALA A 124 -1.24 9.80 -3.39
CA ALA A 124 -0.82 10.60 -4.55
C ALA A 124 -2.03 11.03 -5.40
N LEU A 125 -2.99 10.13 -5.60
CA LEU A 125 -4.23 10.43 -6.32
C LEU A 125 -5.14 11.36 -5.53
N VAL A 126 -5.32 11.14 -4.23
CA VAL A 126 -6.08 12.05 -3.34
C VAL A 126 -5.48 13.45 -3.37
N TYR A 127 -4.15 13.56 -3.28
CA TYR A 127 -3.44 14.84 -3.33
C TYR A 127 -3.75 15.61 -4.62
N ARG A 128 -3.74 14.92 -5.77
CA ARG A 128 -4.09 15.51 -7.07
C ARG A 128 -5.58 15.87 -7.15
N GLN A 129 -6.46 14.96 -6.73
CA GLN A 129 -7.91 15.16 -6.69
C GLN A 129 -8.29 16.41 -5.89
N CYS A 130 -7.59 16.66 -4.78
CA CYS A 130 -7.85 17.78 -3.87
C CYS A 130 -7.12 19.07 -4.24
N GLY A 131 -6.57 19.19 -5.45
CA GLY A 131 -5.91 20.42 -5.91
C GLY A 131 -4.51 20.61 -5.33
N ASN A 132 -3.72 19.54 -5.25
CA ASN A 132 -2.36 19.51 -4.74
C ASN A 132 -2.24 19.79 -3.23
N ARG A 133 -3.11 19.13 -2.44
CA ARG A 133 -3.04 19.09 -0.98
C ARG A 133 -3.70 17.83 -0.46
N ILE A 134 -3.37 17.42 0.76
CA ILE A 134 -4.15 16.41 1.46
C ILE A 134 -5.36 17.12 2.11
N PRO A 135 -6.56 16.51 2.11
CA PRO A 135 -7.71 17.07 2.81
C PRO A 135 -7.44 17.21 4.31
N LYS A 136 -8.12 18.15 4.97
CA LYS A 136 -8.09 18.23 6.43
C LYS A 136 -9.01 17.16 7.02
N LEU A 137 -8.75 16.77 8.27
CA LEU A 137 -9.54 15.75 8.98
C LEU A 137 -11.05 16.06 9.01
N ASN A 138 -11.41 17.34 9.09
CA ASN A 138 -12.80 17.82 9.15
C ASN A 138 -13.39 18.19 7.79
N GLU A 139 -12.67 17.97 6.69
CA GLU A 139 -13.19 18.19 5.34
C GLU A 139 -13.88 16.91 4.86
N SER A 140 -15.16 17.02 4.47
CA SER A 140 -15.87 15.94 3.78
C SER A 140 -15.34 15.77 2.36
N VAL A 141 -14.22 15.06 2.21
CA VAL A 141 -13.72 14.61 0.92
C VAL A 141 -14.01 13.12 0.79
N GLU A 142 -14.95 12.80 -0.08
CA GLU A 142 -15.32 11.42 -0.39
C GLU A 142 -14.32 10.83 -1.39
N PHE A 143 -13.17 10.37 -0.91
CA PHE A 143 -12.17 9.69 -1.74
C PHE A 143 -12.13 8.18 -1.54
N THR A 144 -12.80 7.66 -0.51
CA THR A 144 -12.98 6.22 -0.27
C THR A 144 -14.39 5.75 -0.68
N HIS A 145 -14.60 4.43 -0.70
CA HIS A 145 -15.92 3.81 -0.73
C HIS A 145 -15.97 2.61 0.22
N ASP A 146 -17.16 2.28 0.70
CA ASP A 146 -17.33 1.29 1.77
C ASP A 146 -17.14 -0.15 1.31
N GLU A 147 -17.48 -0.46 0.06
CA GLU A 147 -17.43 -1.84 -0.47
C GLU A 147 -15.98 -2.28 -0.73
N THR A 148 -15.62 -3.50 -0.32
CA THR A 148 -14.32 -4.10 -0.63
C THR A 148 -14.30 -4.61 -2.07
N ARG A 149 -13.58 -3.91 -2.97
CA ARG A 149 -13.48 -4.25 -4.40
C ARG A 149 -12.05 -4.60 -4.84
N GLY A 150 -11.11 -4.65 -3.90
CA GLY A 150 -9.68 -4.67 -4.21
C GLY A 150 -9.18 -3.31 -4.72
N CYS A 151 -9.93 -2.24 -4.47
CA CYS A 151 -9.59 -0.89 -4.87
C CYS A 151 -8.55 -0.28 -3.93
N VAL A 152 -7.67 0.57 -4.46
CA VAL A 152 -6.79 1.41 -3.62
C VAL A 152 -7.56 2.37 -2.70
N PHE A 153 -8.86 2.57 -2.97
CA PHE A 153 -9.78 3.42 -2.21
C PHE A 153 -10.82 2.65 -1.39
N ASP A 154 -10.68 1.32 -1.24
CA ASP A 154 -11.49 0.54 -0.31
C ASP A 154 -11.29 1.10 1.11
N MET A 155 -12.38 1.48 1.79
CA MET A 155 -12.33 2.03 3.16
C MET A 155 -11.88 0.97 4.18
N ASN A 156 -12.21 -0.31 3.94
CA ASN A 156 -11.90 -1.45 4.80
C ASN A 156 -12.22 -1.18 6.29
N GLY A 157 -13.49 -0.85 6.59
CA GLY A 157 -13.97 -0.73 7.98
C GLY A 157 -13.78 -2.02 8.79
N ILE A 158 -13.75 -3.17 8.11
CA ILE A 158 -13.29 -4.44 8.63
C ILE A 158 -11.85 -4.66 8.15
N LYS A 159 -10.87 -4.60 9.06
CA LYS A 159 -9.44 -4.66 8.70
C LYS A 159 -9.03 -5.94 7.96
N THR A 160 -9.71 -7.06 8.21
CA THR A 160 -9.44 -8.34 7.54
C THR A 160 -9.77 -8.35 6.05
N ASP A 161 -10.45 -7.32 5.55
CA ASP A 161 -10.72 -7.15 4.12
C ASP A 161 -9.58 -6.46 3.36
N LEU A 162 -8.65 -5.81 4.08
CA LEU A 162 -7.50 -5.12 3.52
C LEU A 162 -6.66 -5.97 2.53
N PRO A 163 -6.44 -7.29 2.75
CA PRO A 163 -5.73 -8.14 1.80
C PRO A 163 -6.27 -8.07 0.36
N ALA A 164 -7.58 -7.83 0.17
CA ALA A 164 -8.22 -7.76 -1.13
C ALA A 164 -7.60 -6.70 -2.06
N SER A 165 -7.06 -5.62 -1.49
CA SER A 165 -6.42 -4.52 -2.21
C SER A 165 -4.88 -4.51 -2.07
N CYS A 166 -4.29 -5.58 -1.52
CA CYS A 166 -2.83 -5.68 -1.31
C CYS A 166 -2.15 -6.76 -2.17
N ASP A 167 -2.88 -7.54 -2.98
CA ASP A 167 -2.33 -8.39 -4.05
C ASP A 167 -3.12 -8.15 -5.35
N LYS A 168 -2.51 -7.45 -6.30
CA LYS A 168 -3.17 -6.96 -7.54
C LYS A 168 -4.24 -5.88 -7.28
N PRO A 169 -3.93 -4.78 -6.55
CA PRO A 169 -4.86 -3.68 -6.41
C PRO A 169 -5.31 -3.12 -7.76
N GLN A 170 -6.47 -2.49 -7.75
CA GLN A 170 -7.04 -1.78 -8.90
C GLN A 170 -7.59 -0.40 -8.50
N ILE A 171 -8.01 0.37 -9.50
CA ILE A 171 -8.92 1.50 -9.33
C ILE A 171 -10.23 1.04 -9.95
N CYS A 172 -11.28 0.90 -9.15
CA CYS A 172 -12.59 0.45 -9.65
C CYS A 172 -13.23 1.51 -10.56
N ASP A 173 -14.22 1.11 -11.36
CA ASP A 173 -14.87 2.00 -12.34
C ASP A 173 -15.44 3.26 -11.68
N GLU A 174 -16.06 3.12 -10.50
CA GLU A 174 -16.59 4.25 -9.73
C GLU A 174 -15.50 5.24 -9.32
N CYS A 175 -14.38 4.76 -8.77
CA CYS A 175 -13.26 5.63 -8.41
C CYS A 175 -12.59 6.23 -9.64
N GLN A 176 -12.52 5.49 -10.74
CA GLN A 176 -11.98 6.00 -12.00
C GLN A 176 -12.83 7.18 -12.50
N GLU A 177 -14.16 7.03 -12.54
CA GLU A 177 -15.07 8.13 -12.92
C GLU A 177 -14.98 9.30 -11.94
N ARG A 178 -14.86 9.05 -10.64
CA ARG A 178 -14.65 10.09 -9.63
C ARG A 178 -13.36 10.88 -9.86
N LEU A 179 -12.27 10.19 -10.18
CA LEU A 179 -10.98 10.82 -10.51
C LEU A 179 -11.06 11.64 -11.80
N LYS A 180 -11.72 11.13 -12.85
CA LYS A 180 -11.92 11.84 -14.12
C LYS A 180 -12.75 13.11 -13.96
N ASN A 181 -13.76 13.08 -13.09
CA ASN A 181 -14.60 14.24 -12.78
C ASN A 181 -13.91 15.23 -11.83
N SER A 182 -12.66 14.98 -11.45
CA SER A 182 -11.85 15.82 -10.58
C SER A 182 -10.61 16.38 -11.30
N LEU A 183 -9.64 16.92 -10.57
CA LEU A 183 -8.43 17.54 -11.11
C LEU A 183 -7.34 16.54 -11.55
N VAL A 184 -7.67 15.24 -11.67
CA VAL A 184 -6.70 14.20 -12.04
C VAL A 184 -6.77 13.92 -13.55
N SER A 185 -5.66 14.17 -14.25
CA SER A 185 -5.56 13.89 -15.69
C SER A 185 -5.69 12.40 -15.98
N ASN A 186 -6.32 12.04 -17.11
CA ASN A 186 -6.42 10.66 -17.60
C ASN A 186 -5.08 9.92 -17.67
N ASP A 187 -4.01 10.60 -18.08
CA ASP A 187 -2.66 10.01 -18.16
C ASP A 187 -2.18 9.49 -16.81
N ILE A 188 -2.40 10.26 -15.74
CA ILE A 188 -2.05 9.85 -14.36
C ILE A 188 -2.92 8.68 -13.90
N ILE A 189 -4.21 8.69 -14.23
CA ILE A 189 -5.13 7.59 -13.87
C ILE A 189 -4.69 6.29 -14.53
N GLU A 190 -4.47 6.29 -15.85
CA GLU A 190 -4.07 5.08 -16.59
C GLU A 190 -2.66 4.61 -16.21
N GLN A 191 -1.74 5.53 -15.96
CA GLN A 191 -0.41 5.18 -15.44
C GLN A 191 -0.52 4.55 -14.04
N SER A 192 -1.35 5.11 -13.15
CA SER A 192 -1.58 4.55 -11.82
C SER A 192 -2.16 3.13 -11.92
N LYS A 193 -3.19 2.92 -12.75
CA LYS A 193 -3.80 1.59 -13.00
C LYS A 193 -2.76 0.58 -13.47
N LYS A 194 -1.89 0.97 -14.39
CA LYS A 194 -0.81 0.09 -14.89
C LYS A 194 0.17 -0.27 -13.79
N GLU A 195 0.62 0.70 -13.00
CA GLU A 195 1.66 0.47 -12.01
C GLU A 195 1.14 -0.29 -10.78
N ILE A 196 -0.06 0.00 -10.27
CA ILE A 196 -0.62 -0.69 -9.09
C ILE A 196 -0.82 -2.19 -9.32
N LEU A 197 -1.13 -2.61 -10.55
CA LEU A 197 -1.28 -4.04 -10.89
C LEU A 197 0.00 -4.85 -10.68
N SER A 198 1.16 -4.19 -10.64
CA SER A 198 2.45 -4.83 -10.37
C SER A 198 2.73 -5.02 -8.88
N ILE A 199 1.91 -4.43 -7.99
CA ILE A 199 1.92 -4.71 -6.55
C ILE A 199 1.32 -6.10 -6.35
N ARG A 200 2.17 -7.11 -6.22
CA ARG A 200 1.80 -8.52 -6.11
C ARG A 200 2.52 -9.16 -4.94
N LYS A 201 1.93 -10.21 -4.37
CA LYS A 201 2.66 -11.09 -3.47
C LYS A 201 3.75 -11.86 -4.22
N GLU A 202 4.63 -12.51 -3.46
CA GLU A 202 5.77 -13.21 -4.02
C GLU A 202 5.33 -14.38 -4.93
N PHE A 203 6.12 -14.64 -5.97
CA PHE A 203 5.78 -15.62 -6.99
C PHE A 203 5.51 -17.02 -6.41
N TYR A 204 6.29 -17.42 -5.39
CA TYR A 204 6.08 -18.66 -4.66
C TYR A 204 4.65 -18.79 -4.11
N TYR A 205 4.16 -17.80 -3.37
CA TYR A 205 2.82 -17.83 -2.79
C TYR A 205 1.73 -17.79 -3.86
N ARG A 206 1.97 -17.09 -4.98
CA ARG A 206 1.04 -17.10 -6.12
C ARG A 206 0.89 -18.48 -6.75
N ILE A 207 2.01 -19.23 -6.91
CA ILE A 207 1.95 -20.62 -7.38
C ILE A 207 1.24 -21.49 -6.33
N LEU A 208 1.63 -21.38 -5.06
CA LEU A 208 1.08 -22.21 -3.99
C LEU A 208 -0.45 -22.08 -3.93
N GLU A 209 -0.96 -20.85 -3.98
CA GLU A 209 -2.40 -20.60 -4.01
C GLU A 209 -3.06 -21.09 -5.30
N PHE A 210 -2.43 -20.93 -6.46
CA PHE A 210 -2.95 -21.51 -7.71
C PHE A 210 -3.11 -23.02 -7.59
N VAL A 211 -2.11 -23.71 -7.04
CA VAL A 211 -2.17 -25.17 -6.80
C VAL A 211 -3.29 -25.52 -5.84
N LYS A 212 -3.43 -24.79 -4.73
CA LYS A 212 -4.51 -25.01 -3.75
C LYS A 212 -5.90 -24.77 -4.35
N LYS A 213 -6.05 -23.73 -5.17
CA LYS A 213 -7.34 -23.34 -5.77
C LYS A 213 -7.72 -24.22 -6.97
N HIS A 214 -6.73 -24.72 -7.71
CA HIS A 214 -6.93 -25.46 -8.95
C HIS A 214 -6.07 -26.75 -8.99
N PRO A 215 -6.30 -27.72 -8.09
CA PRO A 215 -5.44 -28.90 -7.95
C PRO A 215 -5.39 -29.78 -9.21
N VAL A 216 -6.52 -29.94 -9.91
CA VAL A 216 -6.57 -30.73 -11.16
C VAL A 216 -5.68 -30.11 -12.24
N TRP A 217 -5.72 -28.78 -12.41
CA TRP A 217 -4.85 -28.09 -13.35
C TRP A 217 -3.37 -28.20 -12.95
N ALA A 218 -3.07 -28.10 -11.66
CA ALA A 218 -1.71 -28.28 -11.16
C ALA A 218 -1.16 -29.68 -11.48
N LEU A 219 -1.98 -30.72 -11.32
CA LEU A 219 -1.62 -32.10 -11.67
C LEU A 219 -1.36 -32.26 -13.17
N LEU A 220 -2.23 -31.70 -14.02
CA LEU A 220 -2.07 -31.73 -15.48
C LEU A 220 -0.78 -31.03 -15.91
N ILE A 221 -0.53 -29.80 -15.42
CA ILE A 221 0.68 -29.03 -15.73
C ILE A 221 1.94 -29.79 -15.29
N SER A 222 1.94 -30.36 -14.08
CA SER A 222 3.07 -31.12 -13.56
C SER A 222 3.35 -32.38 -14.39
N SER A 223 2.29 -33.05 -14.85
CA SER A 223 2.40 -34.25 -15.70
C SER A 223 2.95 -33.90 -17.08
N CYS A 224 2.43 -32.84 -17.71
CA CYS A 224 2.96 -32.32 -18.98
C CYS A 224 4.43 -31.90 -18.85
N TYR A 225 4.80 -31.23 -17.76
CA TYR A 225 6.18 -30.81 -17.50
C TYR A 225 7.13 -32.01 -17.38
N ALA A 226 6.72 -33.07 -16.66
CA ALA A 226 7.50 -34.30 -16.55
C ALA A 226 7.72 -34.99 -17.91
N LEU A 227 6.71 -35.02 -18.78
CA LEU A 227 6.84 -35.55 -20.14
C LEU A 227 7.83 -34.73 -20.99
N ILE A 228 7.76 -33.39 -20.91
CA ILE A 228 8.67 -32.50 -21.63
C ILE A 228 10.11 -32.70 -21.16
N LEU A 229 10.35 -32.78 -19.85
CA LEU A 229 11.69 -33.05 -19.31
C LEU A 229 12.25 -34.38 -19.79
N ASN A 230 11.44 -35.42 -19.85
CA ASN A 230 11.85 -36.73 -20.37
C ASN A 230 12.23 -36.67 -21.86
N ILE A 231 11.45 -35.94 -22.68
CA ILE A 231 11.76 -35.75 -24.11
C ILE A 231 13.09 -35.01 -24.27
N ILE A 232 13.30 -33.91 -23.52
CA ILE A 232 14.56 -33.14 -23.57
C ILE A 232 15.75 -34.01 -23.13
N ALA A 233 15.61 -34.76 -22.03
CA ALA A 233 16.66 -35.64 -21.54
C ALA A 233 17.02 -36.74 -22.57
N SER A 234 16.04 -37.29 -23.26
CA SER A 234 16.26 -38.27 -24.33
C SER A 234 16.94 -37.68 -25.57
N ILE A 235 16.79 -36.38 -25.83
CA ILE A 235 17.47 -35.70 -26.95
C ILE A 235 18.93 -35.41 -26.57
N ILE A 236 19.19 -34.99 -25.33
CA ILE A 236 20.55 -34.64 -24.86
C ILE A 236 21.43 -35.88 -24.70
N THR A 237 20.86 -37.03 -24.32
CA THR A 237 21.61 -38.28 -24.13
C THR A 237 21.87 -39.07 -25.43
N LYS A 238 21.39 -38.57 -26.57
CA LYS A 238 21.74 -39.05 -27.91
C LYS A 238 22.90 -38.25 -28.49
#